data_AF-A0A5C6BDD1-F1
#
_entry.id   AF-A0A5C6BDD1-F1
#
_cell.length_a   1.000
_cell.length_b   1.000
_cell.length_c   1.000
_cell.angle_alpha   90.00
_cell.angle_beta   90.00
_cell.angle_gamma   90.00
#
_symmetry.space_group_name_H-M   'P 1'
#
loop_
_entity.id
_entity.type
_entity.pdbx_description
1 polymer ?
#
loop_
_entity_poly.entity_id
_entity_poly.type
_entity_poly.pdbx_seq_one_letter_code
_entity_poly.pdbx_strand_id
1 'polypeptide(L)' 'MSTLPSSEKSRKQPPSIYTVILVLAMLFMLVAVIAMVVELGRWAPDYYRTNTARPGAMLVPASPTSMLA' A
#
# COMPACT_ATOMS: atom_id res chain seq x y z
N MET A 1 25.96 -41.13 30.29
CA MET A 1 25.43 -39.93 29.61
C MET A 1 25.37 -40.22 28.11
N SER A 2 24.16 -40.27 27.54
CA SER A 2 23.95 -40.41 26.10
C SER A 2 23.75 -39.01 25.53
N THR A 3 24.77 -38.46 24.90
CA THR A 3 24.59 -37.30 24.03
C THR A 3 24.12 -37.85 22.69
N LEU A 4 22.81 -37.95 22.49
CA LEU A 4 22.30 -38.12 21.13
C LEU A 4 22.93 -37.00 20.30
N PRO A 5 23.56 -37.30 19.14
CA PRO A 5 23.93 -36.24 18.23
C PRO A 5 22.60 -35.58 17.87
N SER A 6 22.40 -34.35 18.36
CA SER A 6 21.31 -33.51 17.91
C SER A 6 21.55 -33.35 16.42
N SER A 7 20.85 -34.17 15.63
CA SER A 7 20.77 -33.98 14.20
C SER A 7 19.85 -32.78 13.97
N GLU A 8 20.23 -31.61 14.49
CA GLU A 8 19.96 -30.32 13.87
C GLU A 8 20.72 -30.30 12.53
N LYS A 9 20.34 -31.21 11.63
CA LYS A 9 20.51 -30.95 10.21
C LYS A 9 19.55 -29.80 9.96
N SER A 10 20.07 -28.58 10.10
CA SER A 10 19.65 -27.46 9.27
C SER A 10 19.77 -27.97 7.83
N ARG A 11 18.70 -28.62 7.37
CA ARG A 11 18.65 -29.34 6.12
C ARG A 11 18.46 -28.24 5.11
N LYS A 12 19.59 -27.65 4.66
CA LYS A 12 19.61 -26.67 3.57
C LYS A 12 18.66 -27.19 2.52
N GLN A 13 17.54 -26.49 2.36
CA GLN A 13 16.51 -26.93 1.45
C GLN A 13 17.10 -26.83 0.03
N PRO A 14 16.74 -27.74 -0.88
CA PRO A 14 17.18 -27.63 -2.26
C PRO A 14 16.78 -26.24 -2.81
N PRO A 15 17.62 -25.63 -3.67
CA PRO A 15 17.38 -24.28 -4.21
C PRO A 15 15.98 -24.08 -4.80
N SER A 16 15.40 -25.15 -5.36
CA SER A 16 14.04 -25.17 -5.90
C SER A 16 12.98 -24.73 -4.88
N ILE A 17 13.12 -25.10 -3.60
CA ILE A 17 12.13 -24.74 -2.57
C ILE A 17 12.15 -23.24 -2.30
N TYR A 18 13.34 -22.63 -2.24
CA TYR A 18 13.45 -21.17 -2.10
C TYR A 18 12.85 -20.44 -3.30
N THR A 19 13.02 -20.97 -4.53
CA THR A 19 12.39 -20.39 -5.72
C THR A 19 10.87 -20.51 -5.69
N VAL A 20 10.32 -21.62 -5.21
CA VAL A 20 8.87 -21.80 -5.08
C VAL A 20 8.31 -20.83 -4.03
N ILE A 21 8.95 -20.71 -2.87
CA ILE A 21 8.55 -19.76 -1.82
C ILE A 21 8.63 -18.33 -2.35
N LEU A 22 9.67 -17.98 -3.09
CA LEU A 22 9.83 -16.65 -3.69
C LEU A 22 8.69 -16.34 -4.68
N VAL A 23 8.38 -17.29 -5.58
CA VAL A 23 7.30 -17.12 -6.56
C VAL A 23 5.94 -16.99 -5.86
N LEU A 24 5.67 -17.84 -4.85
CA LEU A 24 4.45 -17.74 -4.06
C LEU A 24 4.34 -16.39 -3.32
N ALA A 25 5.44 -15.90 -2.75
CA ALA A 25 5.49 -14.59 -2.09
C ALA A 25 5.25 -13.44 -3.08
N MET A 26 5.84 -13.50 -4.28
CA MET A 26 5.61 -12.51 -5.34
C MET A 26 4.15 -12.50 -5.81
N LEU A 27 3.54 -13.68 -6.00
CA LEU A 27 2.13 -13.80 -6.37
C LEU A 27 1.21 -13.26 -5.27
N PHE A 28 1.47 -13.61 -4.01
CA PHE A 28 0.72 -13.09 -2.87
C PHE A 28 0.81 -11.57 -2.78
N MET A 29 2.02 -11.02 -2.91
CA MET A 29 2.26 -9.58 -2.92
C MET A 29 1.51 -8.88 -4.06
N LEU A 30 1.54 -9.46 -5.27
CA LEU A 30 0.83 -8.91 -6.43
C LEU A 30 -0.69 -8.84 -6.19
N VAL A 31 -1.28 -9.94 -5.68
CA VAL A 31 -2.72 -9.98 -5.37
C VAL A 31 -3.07 -8.96 -4.30
N ALA A 32 -2.24 -8.80 -3.26
CA ALA A 32 -2.45 -7.82 -2.20
C ALA A 32 -2.44 -6.38 -2.74
N VAL A 33 -1.51 -6.04 -3.63
CA VAL A 33 -1.44 -4.71 -4.25
C VAL A 33 -2.67 -4.43 -5.11
N ILE A 34 -3.11 -5.41 -5.92
CA ILE A 34 -4.31 -5.25 -6.75
C ILE A 34 -5.54 -5.00 -5.85
N ALA A 35 -5.70 -5.80 -4.79
CA ALA A 35 -6.79 -5.61 -3.84
C ALA A 35 -6.76 -4.21 -3.20
N MET A 36 -5.58 -3.74 -2.78
CA MET A 36 -5.41 -2.40 -2.21
C MET A 36 -5.81 -1.29 -3.20
N VAL A 37 -5.43 -1.40 -4.47
CA VAL A 37 -5.78 -0.40 -5.50
C VAL A 37 -7.29 -0.35 -5.74
N VAL A 38 -7.94 -1.52 -5.81
CA VAL A 38 -9.40 -1.61 -5.93
C VAL A 38 -10.08 -1.00 -4.70
N GLU A 39 -9.56 -1.28 -3.52
CA GLU A 39 -10.09 -0.75 -2.27
C GLU A 39 -9.92 0.77 -2.15
N LEU A 40 -8.79 1.32 -2.60
CA LEU A 40 -8.58 2.77 -2.68
C LEU A 40 -9.64 3.44 -3.56
N GLY A 41 -9.93 2.87 -4.74
CA GLY A 41 -10.99 3.39 -5.61
C GLY A 41 -12.39 3.31 -4.99
N ARG A 42 -12.64 2.31 -4.14
CA ARG A 42 -13.93 2.11 -3.46
C ARG A 42 -14.18 3.15 -2.35
N TRP A 43 -13.18 3.43 -1.52
CA TRP A 43 -13.34 4.32 -0.37
C TRP A 43 -13.05 5.79 -0.68
N ALA A 44 -12.24 6.03 -1.70
CA ALA A 44 -11.59 7.32 -1.93
C ALA A 44 -11.57 7.69 -3.43
N PRO A 45 -12.71 7.62 -4.15
CA PRO A 45 -12.73 7.84 -5.60
C PRO A 45 -12.29 9.26 -6.01
N ASP A 46 -12.46 10.23 -5.10
CA ASP A 46 -12.23 11.65 -5.35
C ASP A 46 -10.91 12.17 -4.75
N TYR A 47 -10.00 11.29 -4.31
CA TYR A 47 -8.70 11.72 -3.75
C TYR A 47 -7.88 12.60 -4.70
N TYR A 48 -8.03 12.38 -6.00
CA TYR A 48 -7.31 13.11 -7.05
C TYR A 48 -8.25 13.83 -8.03
N ARG A 49 -9.58 13.79 -7.79
CA ARG A 49 -10.59 14.38 -8.68
C ARG A 49 -11.52 15.25 -7.86
N THR A 50 -11.61 16.53 -8.20
CA THR A 50 -12.42 17.52 -7.48
C THR A 50 -13.80 17.75 -8.11
N ASN A 51 -14.22 16.93 -9.08
CA ASN A 51 -15.45 17.12 -9.85
C ASN A 51 -16.72 17.07 -8.98
N THR A 52 -16.68 16.31 -7.89
CA THR A 52 -17.77 16.17 -6.92
C THR A 52 -17.60 17.09 -5.70
N ALA A 53 -16.46 17.79 -5.61
CA ALA A 53 -16.16 18.64 -4.47
C ALA A 53 -17.09 19.86 -4.47
N ARG A 54 -17.77 20.09 -3.34
CA ARG A 54 -18.58 21.29 -3.10
C ARG A 54 -17.81 22.23 -2.18
N PRO A 55 -17.04 23.20 -2.70
CA PRO A 55 -16.30 24.13 -1.87
C PRO A 55 -17.27 25.01 -1.07
N GLY A 56 -17.27 24.87 0.26
CA GLY A 56 -18.15 25.63 1.16
C GLY A 56 -17.70 27.07 1.44
N ALA A 57 -16.45 27.40 1.14
CA ALA A 57 -15.92 28.75 1.23
C ALA A 57 -14.98 28.99 0.05
N MET A 58 -15.30 29.98 -0.76
CA MET A 58 -14.40 30.50 -1.79
C MET A 58 -13.74 31.74 -1.21
N LEU A 59 -12.41 31.78 -1.15
CA LEU A 59 -11.68 32.99 -0.76
C LEU A 59 -11.95 34.06 -1.82
N VAL A 60 -12.82 35.03 -1.50
CA VAL A 60 -13.02 36.21 -2.34
C VAL A 60 -11.80 37.12 -2.14
N PRO A 61 -11.01 37.41 -3.19
CA PRO A 61 -9.91 38.34 -3.05
C PRO A 61 -10.47 39.72 -2.67
N ALA A 62 -9.96 40.29 -1.58
CA ALA A 62 -10.34 41.63 -1.15
C ALA A 62 -9.98 42.62 -2.28
N SER A 63 -10.99 43.27 -2.85
CA SER A 63 -10.76 44.33 -3.82
C SER A 63 -10.06 45.50 -3.11
N PRO A 64 -9.01 46.10 -3.71
CA PRO A 64 -8.19 47.14 -3.07
C PRO A 64 -8.96 48.44 -2.72
N THR A 65 -10.23 48.55 -3.14
CA THR A 65 -11.10 49.70 -2.89
C THR A 65 -11.49 49.88 -1.41
N SER A 66 -11.24 48.90 -0.53
CA SER A 66 -11.55 49.01 0.91
C SER A 66 -10.46 49.70 1.76
N MET A 67 -9.38 50.20 1.16
CA MET A 67 -8.30 50.92 1.87
C MET A 67 -8.27 52.43 1.59
N LEU A 68 -9.37 53.02 1.09
CA LEU A 68 -9.50 54.45 0.80
C LEU A 68 -10.70 55.11 1.50
N ALA A 69 -10.93 54.79 2.78
CA ALA A 69 -11.86 55.54 3.64
C ALA A 69 -11.18 55.94 4.95
#